data_AF-A0A6A6W256-F1
#
_entry.id   AF-A0A6A6W256-F1
#
_cell.length_a   1.000
_cell.length_b   1.000
_cell.length_c   1.000
_cell.angle_alpha   90.00
_cell.angle_beta   90.00
_cell.angle_gamma   90.00
#
_symmetry.space_group_name_H-M   'P 1'
#
loop_
_entity.id
_entity.type
_entity.pdbx_description
1 polymer ?
#
loop_
_entity_poly.entity_id
_entity_poly.type
_entity_poly.pdbx_seq_one_letter_code
_entity_poly.pdbx_strand_id
1 'polypeptide(L)'
;MADLDTHPAPSPPPQAPTIIPQSTTSPLPSAVETSSTALTTTNTADKKIIKKIIKKKRRPARPQVDATTFKSEPPPQTGTIFNVWYNKWSGGDREDKYLSKTAAPSRCSVARDSGYTRADKIPGSYFCLFFARGLCPRGHECEYLHRLPTVTDVYNPNVDCFGRDKFADYRDDMGGVGSFMRMNRTLYVGRIHVTDDIEEVVARHFQEWGQIDRSESSCCCLCIISTPTHPFFSSNPPLRKIH
;
A
#
# COMPACT_ATOMS: atom_id res chain seq x y z
N MET A 1 -67.77 6.50 11.96
CA MET A 1 -67.20 5.14 12.07
C MET A 1 -65.91 5.20 11.25
N ALA A 2 -64.81 5.55 11.91
CA ALA A 2 -63.77 4.61 12.40
C ALA A 2 -62.68 4.52 11.29
N ASP A 3 -61.37 4.70 11.51
CA ASP A 3 -60.55 4.55 12.71
C ASP A 3 -59.35 5.51 12.69
N LEU A 4 -58.94 5.96 13.88
CA LEU A 4 -57.72 6.71 14.16
C LEU A 4 -56.60 5.71 14.49
N ASP A 5 -55.62 5.55 13.60
CA ASP A 5 -54.43 4.77 13.90
C ASP A 5 -53.52 5.51 14.88
N THR A 6 -53.51 5.02 16.11
CA THR A 6 -52.64 5.48 17.21
C THR A 6 -51.37 4.65 17.21
N HIS A 7 -50.24 5.26 16.87
CA HIS A 7 -48.93 4.62 17.00
C HIS A 7 -48.53 4.47 18.48
N PRO A 8 -48.08 3.29 18.94
CA PRO A 8 -47.63 3.10 20.32
C PRO A 8 -46.23 3.69 20.55
N ALA A 9 -46.04 4.31 21.71
CA ALA A 9 -44.80 4.93 22.17
C ALA A 9 -43.69 3.90 22.49
N PRO A 10 -42.40 4.24 22.32
CA PRO A 10 -41.29 3.37 22.69
C PRO A 10 -41.01 3.35 24.20
N SER A 11 -40.73 2.17 24.74
CA SER A 11 -40.41 1.92 26.15
C SER A 11 -38.94 2.23 26.52
N PRO A 12 -38.65 2.65 27.78
CA PRO A 12 -37.30 2.91 28.30
C PRO A 12 -36.57 1.62 28.82
N PRO A 13 -35.26 1.70 29.17
CA PRO A 13 -34.24 0.69 28.89
C PRO A 13 -33.94 -0.26 30.06
N PRO A 14 -33.18 -1.36 29.83
CA PRO A 14 -32.43 -2.02 30.90
C PRO A 14 -30.95 -1.57 30.93
N GLN A 15 -30.51 -1.11 32.10
CA GLN A 15 -29.11 -0.78 32.44
C GLN A 15 -28.34 -1.97 33.03
N ALA A 16 -27.00 -1.85 32.93
CA ALA A 16 -25.95 -2.42 33.79
C ALA A 16 -25.48 -3.87 33.50
N PRO A 17 -24.20 -4.25 33.75
CA PRO A 17 -23.30 -3.66 34.75
C PRO A 17 -21.88 -3.25 34.31
N THR A 18 -21.45 -2.20 35.01
CA THR A 18 -20.10 -1.65 35.20
C THR A 18 -19.11 -2.71 35.72
N ILE A 19 -17.94 -2.83 35.09
CA ILE A 19 -16.78 -3.54 35.63
C ILE A 19 -15.75 -2.50 36.06
N ILE A 20 -15.56 -2.37 37.37
CA ILE A 20 -14.48 -1.61 38.01
C ILE A 20 -13.27 -2.55 38.21
N PRO A 21 -12.02 -2.07 38.08
CA PRO A 21 -10.84 -2.91 37.96
C PRO A 21 -10.29 -3.33 39.33
N GLN A 22 -9.86 -4.59 39.46
CA GLN A 22 -9.06 -5.04 40.58
C GLN A 22 -7.56 -4.88 40.27
N SER A 23 -6.94 -4.01 41.06
CA SER A 23 -5.52 -3.99 41.38
C SER A 23 -5.13 -5.23 42.18
N THR A 24 -3.90 -5.76 42.02
CA THR A 24 -2.88 -5.80 43.09
C THR A 24 -1.61 -6.59 42.70
N THR A 25 -0.48 -5.98 43.09
CA THR A 25 0.78 -6.57 43.61
C THR A 25 1.69 -7.47 42.77
N SER A 26 2.81 -6.88 42.34
CA SER A 26 4.17 -7.45 42.36
C SER A 26 4.53 -7.98 43.76
N PRO A 27 5.48 -8.94 43.87
CA PRO A 27 6.86 -8.54 44.23
C PRO A 27 7.99 -9.39 43.59
N LEU A 28 9.08 -8.70 43.22
CA LEU A 28 10.49 -9.18 43.19
C LEU A 28 11.15 -8.64 44.51
N PRO A 29 12.38 -8.98 44.95
CA PRO A 29 13.39 -9.93 44.49
C PRO A 29 13.97 -10.84 45.62
N SER A 30 14.75 -11.85 45.26
CA SER A 30 15.83 -12.33 46.13
C SER A 30 16.97 -12.88 45.28
N ALA A 31 18.14 -12.29 45.50
CA ALA A 31 19.42 -12.63 44.92
C ALA A 31 20.08 -13.76 45.73
N VAL A 32 20.74 -14.68 45.04
CA VAL A 32 21.82 -15.50 45.63
C VAL A 32 22.93 -15.62 44.58
N GLU A 33 24.09 -15.06 44.93
CA GLU A 33 25.40 -15.27 44.29
C GLU A 33 26.03 -16.57 44.81
N THR A 34 26.74 -17.36 43.99
CA THR A 34 28.10 -17.86 44.32
C THR A 34 28.81 -18.50 43.10
N SER A 35 29.95 -17.89 42.74
CA SER A 35 31.27 -18.46 42.41
C SER A 35 31.51 -19.55 41.34
N SER A 36 32.08 -19.09 40.22
CA SER A 36 33.36 -19.48 39.60
C SER A 36 34.04 -20.83 39.91
N THR A 37 34.31 -21.61 38.86
CA THR A 37 35.55 -22.40 38.73
C THR A 37 35.97 -22.46 37.25
N ALA A 38 37.24 -22.16 36.98
CA ALA A 38 37.86 -22.13 35.67
C ALA A 38 38.45 -23.50 35.30
N LEU A 39 38.39 -23.89 34.03
CA LEU A 39 39.38 -24.79 33.44
C LEU A 39 39.51 -24.60 31.92
N THR A 40 40.76 -24.45 31.54
CA THR A 40 41.34 -24.14 30.24
C THR A 40 41.40 -25.39 29.36
N THR A 41 40.97 -25.32 28.10
CA THR A 41 41.57 -26.11 27.02
C THR A 41 41.65 -25.28 25.74
N THR A 42 42.88 -25.17 25.25
CA THR A 42 43.30 -24.54 23.99
C THR A 42 42.85 -25.39 22.80
N ASN A 43 42.21 -24.79 21.79
CA ASN A 43 42.25 -25.30 20.42
C ASN A 43 42.06 -24.17 19.40
N THR A 44 43.15 -23.93 18.68
CA THR A 44 43.35 -23.58 17.27
C THR A 44 42.31 -22.71 16.57
N ALA A 45 42.84 -21.57 16.10
CA ALA A 45 42.16 -20.52 15.39
C ALA A 45 41.60 -20.94 14.03
N ASP A 46 40.29 -20.83 13.89
CA ASP A 46 39.61 -20.45 12.64
C ASP A 46 38.46 -19.49 13.00
N LYS A 47 38.81 -18.22 13.24
CA LYS A 47 37.83 -17.18 13.51
C LYS A 47 37.11 -16.82 12.21
N LYS A 48 36.09 -17.60 11.85
CA LYS A 48 35.04 -17.13 10.92
C LYS A 48 34.44 -15.86 11.52
N ILE A 49 34.76 -14.71 10.93
CA ILE A 49 34.16 -13.43 11.29
C ILE A 49 32.69 -13.50 10.86
N ILE A 50 31.84 -14.02 11.73
CA ILE A 50 30.39 -13.89 11.62
C ILE A 50 30.10 -12.42 11.88
N LYS A 51 30.12 -11.60 10.82
CA LYS A 51 29.57 -10.26 10.87
C LYS A 51 28.08 -10.44 11.18
N LYS A 52 27.68 -10.28 12.44
CA LYS A 52 26.27 -10.13 12.83
C LYS A 52 25.72 -8.99 11.98
N ILE A 53 24.95 -9.33 10.95
CA ILE A 53 24.17 -8.35 10.20
C ILE A 53 23.12 -7.84 11.19
N ILE A 54 23.47 -6.76 11.89
CA ILE A 54 22.51 -6.03 12.72
C ILE A 54 21.47 -5.49 11.74
N LYS A 55 20.33 -6.17 11.65
CA LYS A 55 19.18 -5.67 10.89
C LYS A 55 18.86 -4.29 11.44
N LYS A 56 19.19 -3.25 10.66
CA LYS A 56 18.84 -1.87 10.98
C LYS A 56 17.33 -1.85 11.24
N LYS A 57 16.94 -1.52 12.47
CA LYS A 57 15.53 -1.37 12.82
C LYS A 57 14.93 -0.39 11.82
N ARG A 58 13.85 -0.79 11.15
CA ARG A 58 13.17 0.08 10.19
C ARG A 58 12.76 1.34 10.94
N ARG A 59 12.93 2.49 10.31
CA ARG A 59 12.47 3.77 10.85
C ARG A 59 10.93 3.81 10.85
N PRO A 60 10.30 4.60 11.73
CA PRO A 60 8.86 4.82 11.67
C PRO A 60 8.47 5.48 10.36
N ALA A 61 7.28 5.15 9.85
CA ALA A 61 6.74 5.85 8.69
C ALA A 61 6.39 7.29 9.05
N ARG A 62 6.83 8.25 8.22
CA ARG A 62 6.57 9.67 8.43
C ARG A 62 5.12 10.01 8.03
N PRO A 63 4.40 10.86 8.77
CA PRO A 63 3.20 11.53 8.26
C PRO A 63 3.54 12.38 7.03
N GLN A 64 2.86 12.14 5.89
CA GLN A 64 3.17 12.82 4.63
C GLN A 64 2.53 14.21 4.56
N VAL A 65 1.32 14.32 5.08
CA VAL A 65 0.50 15.55 5.06
C VAL A 65 -0.13 15.72 6.43
N ASP A 66 -0.33 16.95 6.85
CA ASP A 66 -1.02 17.24 8.11
C ASP A 66 -2.53 16.96 7.96
N ALA A 67 -3.16 16.44 9.00
CA ALA A 67 -4.58 16.10 8.96
C ALA A 67 -5.48 17.32 8.63
N THR A 68 -5.02 18.52 8.96
CA THR A 68 -5.71 19.80 8.73
C THR A 68 -5.69 20.26 7.26
N THR A 69 -4.82 19.69 6.44
CA THR A 69 -4.72 20.02 5.01
C THR A 69 -5.87 19.40 4.20
N PHE A 70 -6.53 18.36 4.71
CA PHE A 70 -7.71 17.77 4.08
C PHE A 70 -8.94 18.66 4.23
N LYS A 71 -9.00 19.72 3.43
CA LYS A 71 -10.24 20.48 3.22
C LYS A 71 -11.01 19.79 2.10
N SER A 72 -12.23 19.36 2.42
CA SER A 72 -13.18 18.90 1.40
C SER A 72 -13.67 20.12 0.63
N GLU A 73 -12.89 20.56 -0.35
CA GLU A 73 -13.37 21.59 -1.27
C GLU A 73 -14.51 21.00 -2.11
N PRO A 74 -15.66 21.68 -2.19
CA PRO A 74 -16.74 21.22 -3.04
C PRO A 74 -16.25 21.13 -4.49
N PRO A 75 -16.70 20.13 -5.26
CA PRO A 75 -16.26 19.97 -6.64
C PRO A 75 -16.56 21.26 -7.43
N PRO A 76 -15.67 21.65 -8.37
CA PRO A 76 -15.84 22.86 -9.14
C PRO A 76 -17.23 22.88 -9.80
N GLN A 77 -17.85 24.06 -9.83
CA GLN A 77 -19.19 24.22 -10.39
C GLN A 77 -19.14 24.05 -11.91
N THR A 78 -19.37 22.83 -12.38
CA THR A 78 -19.39 22.51 -13.82
C THR A 78 -20.79 22.56 -14.42
N GLY A 79 -21.84 22.79 -13.62
CA GLY A 79 -23.22 22.78 -14.10
C GLY A 79 -24.14 23.69 -13.29
N THR A 80 -25.43 23.64 -13.62
CA THR A 80 -26.44 24.55 -13.06
C THR A 80 -27.09 24.00 -11.79
N ILE A 81 -27.30 22.68 -11.71
CA ILE A 81 -27.98 22.03 -10.58
C ILE A 81 -27.05 21.01 -9.94
N PHE A 82 -26.79 21.12 -8.64
CA PHE A 82 -25.99 20.15 -7.91
C PHE A 82 -26.85 18.96 -7.45
N ASN A 83 -26.50 17.75 -7.89
CA ASN A 83 -27.14 16.51 -7.47
C ASN A 83 -26.43 15.92 -6.25
N VAL A 84 -27.06 16.05 -5.08
CA VAL A 84 -26.51 15.61 -3.79
C VAL A 84 -26.30 14.10 -3.71
N TRP A 85 -27.20 13.30 -4.30
CA TRP A 85 -27.12 11.83 -4.25
C TRP A 85 -25.93 11.26 -5.02
N TYR A 86 -25.58 11.88 -6.15
CA TYR A 86 -24.46 11.45 -6.98
C TYR A 86 -23.21 12.32 -6.79
N ASN A 87 -23.28 13.32 -5.90
CA ASN A 87 -22.25 14.33 -5.63
C ASN A 87 -21.68 14.92 -6.93
N LYS A 88 -22.56 15.28 -7.86
CA LYS A 88 -22.23 15.72 -9.23
C LYS A 88 -23.12 16.87 -9.68
N TRP A 89 -22.57 17.76 -10.49
CA TRP A 89 -23.34 18.79 -11.18
C TRP A 89 -24.08 18.22 -12.40
N SER A 90 -25.33 18.62 -12.56
CA SER A 90 -26.21 18.33 -13.69
C SER A 90 -26.39 19.58 -14.55
N GLY A 91 -26.63 19.39 -15.85
CA GLY A 91 -27.00 20.47 -16.78
C GLY A 91 -25.86 21.41 -17.18
N GLY A 92 -24.61 20.94 -17.11
CA GLY A 92 -23.43 21.63 -17.67
C GLY A 92 -22.97 21.00 -18.98
N ASP A 93 -22.01 21.65 -19.65
CA ASP A 93 -21.33 21.07 -20.82
C ASP A 93 -20.68 19.73 -20.44
N ARG A 94 -20.70 18.76 -21.35
CA ARG A 94 -20.07 17.45 -21.14
C ARG A 94 -18.57 17.61 -21.34
N GLU A 95 -17.95 18.37 -20.46
CA GLU A 95 -16.51 18.51 -20.39
C GLU A 95 -15.89 17.12 -20.31
N ASP A 96 -14.93 16.86 -21.20
CA ASP A 96 -14.28 15.58 -21.27
C ASP A 96 -13.66 15.27 -19.90
N LYS A 97 -14.09 14.16 -19.28
CA LYS A 97 -13.57 13.61 -18.00
C LYS A 97 -12.04 13.54 -17.94
N TYR A 98 -11.45 13.58 -19.11
CA TYR A 98 -10.05 13.48 -19.40
C TYR A 98 -9.32 14.83 -19.40
N LEU A 99 -9.96 15.93 -19.80
CA LEU A 99 -9.41 17.28 -19.75
C LEU A 99 -9.50 17.87 -18.33
N SER A 100 -10.46 17.41 -17.52
CA SER A 100 -10.65 17.84 -16.13
C SER A 100 -9.68 17.21 -15.11
N LYS A 101 -8.66 16.47 -15.55
CA LYS A 101 -7.67 15.89 -14.64
C LYS A 101 -6.62 16.94 -14.27
N THR A 102 -6.53 17.26 -12.99
CA THR A 102 -5.50 18.14 -12.43
C THR A 102 -4.31 17.35 -11.92
N ALA A 103 -3.15 18.01 -11.84
CA ALA A 103 -1.96 17.42 -11.22
C ALA A 103 -2.22 17.15 -9.73
N ALA A 104 -1.69 16.03 -9.24
CA ALA A 104 -1.81 15.68 -7.82
C ALA A 104 -1.05 16.70 -6.95
N PRO A 105 -1.58 17.05 -5.76
CA PRO A 105 -0.96 18.04 -4.88
C PRO A 105 0.36 17.56 -4.24
N SER A 106 0.55 16.25 -4.10
CA SER A 106 1.77 15.67 -3.53
C SER A 106 2.15 14.36 -4.22
N ARG A 107 3.41 13.95 -4.01
CA ARG A 107 3.99 12.68 -4.49
C ARG A 107 4.63 11.95 -3.31
N CYS A 108 4.43 10.63 -3.26
CA CYS A 108 5.10 9.77 -2.29
C CYS A 108 6.59 9.62 -2.62
N SER A 109 7.47 9.87 -1.64
CA SER A 109 8.89 9.55 -1.75
C SER A 109 9.19 8.30 -0.93
N VAL A 110 9.37 7.16 -1.61
CA VAL A 110 9.59 5.87 -0.94
C VAL A 110 10.81 5.93 0.00
N ALA A 111 11.88 6.59 -0.43
CA ALA A 111 13.10 6.73 0.38
C ALA A 111 12.90 7.55 1.67
N ARG A 112 11.88 8.41 1.76
CA ARG A 112 11.63 9.27 2.94
C ARG A 112 10.41 8.87 3.76
N ASP A 113 9.38 8.35 3.11
CA ASP A 113 8.08 8.10 3.73
C ASP A 113 7.91 6.63 4.16
N SER A 114 8.69 5.72 3.59
CA SER A 114 8.62 4.30 3.96
C SER A 114 9.12 4.04 5.37
N GLY A 115 8.41 3.20 6.09
CA GLY A 115 8.76 2.84 7.46
C GLY A 115 7.90 1.71 8.01
N TYR A 116 8.04 1.46 9.30
CA TYR A 116 7.08 0.61 10.01
C TYR A 116 5.83 1.40 10.39
N THR A 117 4.74 0.66 10.50
CA THR A 117 3.38 1.12 10.79
C THR A 117 2.74 0.19 11.82
N ARG A 118 1.53 0.52 12.29
CA ARG A 118 0.75 -0.37 13.16
C ARG A 118 0.41 -1.70 12.47
N ALA A 119 0.23 -1.66 11.15
CA ALA A 119 -0.05 -2.79 10.30
C ALA A 119 1.06 -3.85 10.25
N ASP A 120 2.33 -3.49 10.46
CA ASP A 120 3.42 -4.48 10.46
C ASP A 120 3.31 -5.52 11.59
N LYS A 121 2.45 -5.27 12.61
CA LYS A 121 2.14 -6.24 13.67
C LYS A 121 1.12 -7.29 13.25
N ILE A 122 0.31 -7.01 12.23
CA ILE A 122 -0.78 -7.87 11.79
C ILE A 122 -0.36 -8.52 10.46
N PRO A 123 -0.17 -9.85 10.39
CA PRO A 123 0.15 -10.50 9.13
C PRO A 123 -1.05 -10.43 8.18
N GLY A 124 -0.78 -10.28 6.87
CA GLY A 124 -1.83 -10.18 5.85
C GLY A 124 -2.47 -8.80 5.72
N SER A 125 -1.93 -7.75 6.37
CA SER A 125 -2.38 -6.38 6.14
C SER A 125 -2.11 -5.90 4.71
N TYR A 126 -2.97 -5.00 4.23
CA TYR A 126 -2.87 -4.39 2.90
C TYR A 126 -1.99 -3.13 2.92
N PHE A 127 -1.56 -2.70 1.74
CA PHE A 127 -0.83 -1.45 1.56
C PHE A 127 -1.76 -0.23 1.66
N CYS A 128 -1.21 0.88 2.11
CA CYS A 128 -1.96 2.11 2.22
C CYS A 128 -2.08 2.81 0.87
N LEU A 129 -3.32 3.01 0.39
CA LEU A 129 -3.59 3.75 -0.84
C LEU A 129 -3.17 5.22 -0.74
N PHE A 130 -3.41 5.84 0.42
CA PHE A 130 -3.02 7.23 0.66
C PHE A 130 -1.50 7.39 0.71
N PHE A 131 -0.77 6.39 1.23
CA PHE A 131 0.69 6.36 1.16
C PHE A 131 1.17 6.34 -0.28
N ALA A 132 0.60 5.47 -1.12
CA ALA A 132 0.96 5.40 -2.53
C ALA A 132 0.72 6.73 -3.27
N ARG A 133 -0.32 7.46 -2.86
CA ARG A 133 -0.64 8.81 -3.38
C ARG A 133 0.18 9.95 -2.76
N GLY A 134 0.95 9.72 -1.69
CA GLY A 134 1.72 10.78 -1.02
C GLY A 134 0.91 11.63 -0.05
N LEU A 135 -0.22 11.11 0.44
CA LEU A 135 -1.24 11.86 1.18
C LEU A 135 -1.51 11.30 2.58
N CYS A 136 -0.80 10.28 3.06
CA CYS A 136 -1.19 9.66 4.33
C CYS A 136 -0.87 10.57 5.55
N PRO A 137 -1.89 10.96 6.37
CA PRO A 137 -1.64 11.77 7.57
C PRO A 137 -1.25 10.94 8.79
N ARG A 138 -1.53 9.63 8.78
CA ARG A 138 -1.36 8.77 9.97
C ARG A 138 0.09 8.32 10.22
N GLY A 139 0.97 8.38 9.21
CA GLY A 139 2.36 7.94 9.34
C GLY A 139 2.49 6.56 9.97
N HIS A 140 3.25 6.45 11.07
CA HIS A 140 3.52 5.20 11.79
C HIS A 140 2.29 4.59 12.50
N GLU A 141 1.24 5.37 12.74
CA GLU A 141 0.00 4.88 13.38
C GLU A 141 -0.98 4.26 12.37
N CYS A 142 -0.64 4.31 11.08
CA CYS A 142 -1.49 3.79 10.02
C CYS A 142 -1.76 2.29 10.18
N GLU A 143 -3.01 1.89 9.97
CA GLU A 143 -3.49 0.50 9.99
C GLU A 143 -3.15 -0.26 8.70
N TYR A 144 -2.55 0.43 7.74
CA TYR A 144 -2.10 -0.12 6.46
C TYR A 144 -0.58 0.04 6.31
N LEU A 145 0.03 -0.83 5.52
CA LEU A 145 1.48 -0.90 5.34
C LEU A 145 2.03 0.29 4.53
N HIS A 146 3.12 0.90 5.01
CA HIS A 146 3.86 1.97 4.32
C HIS A 146 5.25 1.47 3.86
N ARG A 147 5.27 0.54 2.92
CA ARG A 147 6.49 0.00 2.30
C ARG A 147 6.19 -0.48 0.89
N LEU A 148 7.23 -0.80 0.12
CA LEU A 148 7.06 -1.48 -1.15
C LEU A 148 6.70 -2.96 -0.93
N PRO A 149 5.87 -3.55 -1.80
CA PRO A 149 5.60 -4.99 -1.80
C PRO A 149 6.90 -5.78 -1.96
N THR A 150 7.05 -6.79 -1.10
CA THR A 150 8.16 -7.75 -1.15
C THR A 150 7.65 -9.12 -1.57
N VAL A 151 8.56 -10.06 -1.84
CA VAL A 151 8.21 -11.43 -2.29
C VAL A 151 7.32 -12.17 -1.28
N THR A 152 7.41 -11.82 0.00
CA THR A 152 6.60 -12.43 1.06
C THR A 152 5.17 -11.92 1.11
N ASP A 153 4.87 -10.80 0.44
CA ASP A 153 3.57 -10.15 0.46
C ASP A 153 2.68 -10.70 -0.67
N VAL A 154 2.16 -11.92 -0.46
CA VAL A 154 1.26 -12.61 -1.40
C VAL A 154 -0.19 -12.39 -0.99
N TYR A 155 -1.01 -11.89 -1.91
CA TYR A 155 -2.44 -11.62 -1.71
C TYR A 155 -3.30 -12.55 -2.56
N ASN A 156 -4.59 -12.67 -2.19
CA ASN A 156 -5.57 -13.38 -3.00
C ASN A 156 -5.73 -12.69 -4.37
N PRO A 157 -5.71 -13.42 -5.51
CA PRO A 157 -5.87 -12.83 -6.84
C PRO A 157 -7.16 -12.03 -7.03
N ASN A 158 -8.21 -12.30 -6.24
CA ASN A 158 -9.47 -11.55 -6.29
C ASN A 158 -9.35 -10.12 -5.73
N VAL A 159 -8.31 -9.84 -4.96
CA VAL A 159 -8.13 -8.59 -4.23
C VAL A 159 -6.81 -7.94 -4.64
N ASP A 160 -6.80 -6.63 -4.77
CA ASP A 160 -5.60 -5.85 -5.03
C ASP A 160 -4.71 -5.71 -3.78
N CYS A 161 -3.45 -5.28 -3.95
CA CYS A 161 -2.51 -5.09 -2.83
C CYS A 161 -2.99 -4.01 -1.81
N PHE A 162 -3.95 -3.18 -2.20
CA PHE A 162 -4.62 -2.17 -1.37
C PHE A 162 -5.91 -2.68 -0.70
N GLY A 163 -6.28 -3.96 -0.84
CA GLY A 163 -7.50 -4.52 -0.24
C GLY A 163 -8.79 -4.18 -0.99
N ARG A 164 -8.70 -3.84 -2.28
CA ARG A 164 -9.86 -3.54 -3.14
C ARG A 164 -10.20 -4.75 -4.00
N ASP A 165 -11.47 -5.08 -4.12
CA ASP A 165 -11.92 -6.19 -4.95
C ASP A 165 -11.70 -5.90 -6.44
N LYS A 166 -11.17 -6.89 -7.17
CA LYS A 166 -11.04 -6.87 -8.63
C LYS A 166 -12.32 -7.34 -9.29
N PHE A 167 -12.55 -6.88 -10.52
CA PHE A 167 -13.71 -7.28 -11.32
C PHE A 167 -13.42 -8.52 -12.16
N ALA A 168 -14.47 -9.17 -12.69
CA ALA A 168 -14.29 -10.29 -13.63
C ALA A 168 -13.73 -9.79 -14.98
N ASP A 169 -14.37 -8.76 -15.54
CA ASP A 169 -13.96 -8.14 -16.80
C ASP A 169 -13.28 -6.79 -16.60
N TYR A 170 -12.48 -6.38 -17.58
CA TYR A 170 -11.96 -5.03 -17.63
C TYR A 170 -13.08 -4.03 -17.93
N ARG A 171 -12.89 -2.80 -17.46
CA ARG A 171 -13.69 -1.66 -17.93
C ARG A 171 -13.24 -1.29 -19.35
N ASP A 172 -14.14 -0.72 -20.13
CA ASP A 172 -13.85 -0.26 -21.51
C ASP A 172 -12.69 0.74 -21.59
N ASP A 173 -12.46 1.52 -20.52
CA ASP A 173 -11.37 2.49 -20.42
C ASP A 173 -10.05 1.89 -19.88
N MET A 174 -9.98 0.57 -19.68
CA MET A 174 -8.88 -0.16 -19.02
C MET A 174 -8.48 0.45 -17.65
N GLY A 175 -9.38 1.22 -17.03
CA GLY A 175 -9.15 1.91 -15.78
C GLY A 175 -9.55 1.10 -14.54
N GLY A 176 -9.18 1.61 -13.37
CA GLY A 176 -9.62 1.05 -12.08
C GLY A 176 -8.67 0.00 -11.50
N VAL A 177 -9.25 -1.06 -10.92
CA VAL A 177 -8.56 -2.11 -10.14
C VAL A 177 -8.07 -3.29 -10.98
N GLY A 178 -8.57 -3.39 -12.23
CA GLY A 178 -8.30 -4.49 -13.15
C GLY A 178 -9.21 -5.71 -12.97
N SER A 179 -8.95 -6.73 -13.80
CA SER A 179 -9.62 -8.03 -13.77
C SER A 179 -8.85 -9.02 -12.89
N PHE A 180 -9.55 -9.93 -12.19
CA PHE A 180 -8.93 -11.08 -11.52
C PHE A 180 -8.70 -12.28 -12.45
N MET A 181 -9.42 -12.37 -13.57
CA MET A 181 -9.28 -13.50 -14.52
C MET A 181 -7.96 -13.44 -15.29
N ARG A 182 -7.43 -12.24 -15.55
CA ARG A 182 -6.19 -12.03 -16.28
C ARG A 182 -5.17 -11.30 -15.43
N MET A 183 -4.00 -11.91 -15.25
CA MET A 183 -2.88 -11.32 -14.53
C MET A 183 -2.13 -10.36 -15.45
N ASN A 184 -2.37 -9.05 -15.29
CA ASN A 184 -1.63 -8.01 -16.01
C ASN A 184 -0.55 -7.40 -15.11
N ARG A 185 0.69 -7.34 -15.61
CA ARG A 185 1.84 -6.65 -14.99
C ARG A 185 2.31 -5.45 -15.83
N THR A 186 1.45 -4.97 -16.71
CA THR A 186 1.74 -3.92 -17.68
C THR A 186 0.79 -2.75 -17.48
N LEU A 187 1.36 -1.55 -17.37
CA LEU A 187 0.65 -0.29 -17.21
C LEU A 187 0.77 0.52 -18.49
N TYR A 188 -0.36 1.07 -18.94
CA TYR A 188 -0.39 2.06 -19.99
C TYR A 188 -0.20 3.46 -19.40
N VAL A 189 0.78 4.21 -19.91
CA VAL A 189 1.05 5.59 -19.48
C VAL A 189 0.81 6.55 -20.64
N GLY A 190 -0.41 7.09 -20.72
CA GLY A 190 -0.79 8.03 -21.78
C GLY A 190 -0.56 9.50 -21.43
N ARG A 191 -0.68 10.36 -22.44
CA ARG A 191 -0.62 11.84 -22.33
C ARG A 191 0.68 12.38 -21.75
N ILE A 192 1.78 11.74 -22.12
CA ILE A 192 3.10 12.28 -21.90
C ILE A 192 3.36 13.28 -23.03
N HIS A 193 3.88 14.45 -22.70
CA HIS A 193 4.37 15.37 -23.71
C HIS A 193 5.59 14.76 -24.41
N VAL A 194 5.62 14.81 -25.73
CA VAL A 194 6.69 14.21 -26.52
C VAL A 194 7.96 15.04 -26.35
N THR A 195 8.97 14.45 -25.73
CA THR A 195 10.32 14.97 -25.56
C THR A 195 11.33 13.86 -25.89
N ASP A 196 12.58 14.20 -26.16
CA ASP A 196 13.59 13.18 -26.52
C ASP A 196 13.97 12.30 -25.31
N ASP A 197 13.85 12.84 -24.09
CA ASP A 197 14.23 12.15 -22.84
C ASP A 197 13.08 11.39 -22.14
N ILE A 198 11.96 11.10 -22.84
CA ILE A 198 10.77 10.48 -22.21
C ILE A 198 11.13 9.17 -21.51
N GLU A 199 11.91 8.32 -22.17
CA GLU A 199 12.23 6.98 -21.66
C GLU A 199 12.97 7.06 -20.33
N GLU A 200 13.97 7.94 -20.25
CA GLU A 200 14.78 8.13 -19.05
C GLU A 200 13.93 8.71 -17.91
N VAL A 201 13.10 9.71 -18.21
CA VAL A 201 12.21 10.32 -17.21
C VAL A 201 11.24 9.28 -16.66
N VAL A 202 10.61 8.48 -17.51
CA VAL A 202 9.68 7.43 -17.09
C VAL A 202 10.43 6.39 -16.25
N ALA A 203 11.56 5.86 -16.74
CA ALA A 203 12.35 4.87 -16.02
C ALA A 203 12.76 5.36 -14.62
N ARG A 204 13.27 6.60 -14.52
CA ARG A 204 13.71 7.21 -13.25
C ARG A 204 12.59 7.27 -12.21
N HIS A 205 11.39 7.67 -12.61
CA HIS A 205 10.26 7.82 -11.68
C HIS A 205 9.63 6.49 -11.28
N PHE A 206 9.65 5.49 -12.16
CA PHE A 206 9.06 4.18 -11.91
C PHE A 206 10.02 3.23 -11.18
N GLN A 207 11.33 3.40 -11.34
CA GLN A 207 12.35 2.61 -10.66
C GLN A 207 12.27 2.75 -9.13
N GLU A 208 11.76 3.87 -8.62
CA GLU A 208 11.54 4.06 -7.18
C GLU A 208 10.50 3.07 -6.59
N TRP A 209 9.61 2.54 -7.41
CA TRP A 209 8.47 1.71 -6.97
C TRP A 209 8.71 0.21 -7.09
N GLY A 210 9.72 -0.22 -7.85
CA GLY A 210 10.04 -1.63 -8.00
C GLY A 210 10.90 -1.91 -9.22
N GLN A 211 11.17 -3.20 -9.42
CA GLN A 211 11.89 -3.67 -10.59
C GLN A 211 11.02 -3.52 -11.85
N ILE A 212 11.62 -2.99 -12.90
CA ILE A 212 11.04 -2.83 -14.24
C ILE A 212 11.61 -3.96 -15.09
N ASP A 213 10.74 -4.74 -15.76
CA ASP A 213 11.18 -5.84 -16.64
C ASP A 213 11.50 -5.34 -18.05
N ARG A 214 10.61 -4.52 -18.62
CA ARG A 214 10.73 -3.98 -19.97
C ARG A 214 10.01 -2.63 -20.08
N SER A 215 10.68 -1.65 -20.67
CA SER A 215 10.10 -0.36 -21.05
C SER A 215 10.15 -0.23 -22.57
N GLU A 216 8.99 -0.23 -23.24
CA GLU A 216 8.89 -0.02 -24.68
C GLU A 216 8.15 1.29 -24.96
N SER A 217 8.83 2.20 -25.66
CA SER A 217 8.39 3.59 -25.85
C SER A 217 7.63 3.82 -27.15
N SER A 218 7.61 2.81 -28.04
CA SER A 218 6.97 2.88 -29.35
C SER A 218 5.43 3.01 -29.27
N CYS A 219 4.82 2.68 -28.13
CA CYS A 219 3.43 3.02 -27.81
C CYS A 219 3.15 2.73 -26.32
N CYS A 220 3.78 3.47 -25.41
CA CYS A 220 3.49 3.53 -23.96
C CYS A 220 2.98 2.23 -23.27
N CYS A 221 3.69 1.10 -23.42
CA CYS A 221 3.43 -0.10 -22.62
C CYS A 221 4.57 -0.30 -21.61
N LEU A 222 4.30 0.00 -20.34
CA LEU A 222 5.26 -0.09 -19.26
C LEU A 222 5.04 -1.39 -18.47
N CYS A 223 5.92 -2.39 -18.59
CA CYS A 223 5.87 -3.60 -17.75
C CYS A 223 6.45 -3.28 -16.37
N ILE A 224 5.64 -3.27 -15.30
CA ILE A 224 6.14 -3.07 -13.92
C ILE A 224 5.48 -4.00 -12.91
N ILE A 225 6.35 -4.46 -12.01
CA ILE A 225 6.17 -5.31 -10.83
C ILE A 225 6.06 -6.80 -11.18
N SER A 226 7.17 -7.37 -11.67
CA SER A 226 7.46 -8.76 -11.36
C SER A 226 8.16 -8.82 -10.00
N THR A 227 7.51 -9.46 -9.03
CA THR A 227 8.28 -10.09 -7.96
C THR A 227 9.16 -11.16 -8.61
N PRO A 228 10.40 -11.41 -8.12
CA PRO A 228 11.22 -12.50 -8.62
C PRO A 228 10.51 -13.83 -8.31
N THR A 229 9.73 -14.33 -9.27
CA THR A 229 9.48 -15.77 -9.35
C THR A 229 10.82 -16.41 -9.63
N HIS A 230 11.21 -17.36 -8.77
CA HIS A 230 12.45 -18.14 -8.80
C HIS A 230 13.10 -18.28 -10.19
N PRO A 231 14.44 -18.22 -10.30
CA PRO A 231 15.12 -18.53 -11.54
C PRO A 231 14.92 -20.02 -11.85
N PHE A 232 13.91 -20.34 -12.65
CA PHE A 232 13.94 -21.58 -13.42
C PHE A 232 15.12 -21.44 -14.38
N PHE A 233 16.17 -22.22 -14.11
CA PHE A 233 17.27 -22.47 -15.02
C PHE A 233 16.70 -22.82 -16.40
N SER A 234 16.69 -21.85 -17.31
CA SER A 234 16.57 -22.11 -18.73
C SER A 234 17.95 -22.55 -19.21
N SER A 235 18.11 -23.87 -19.34
CA SER A 235 19.26 -24.47 -20.01
C SER A 235 19.28 -23.98 -21.46
N ASN A 236 20.26 -23.13 -21.78
CA ASN A 236 20.60 -22.78 -23.17
C ASN A 236 20.73 -24.06 -24.03
N PRO A 237 20.01 -24.17 -25.15
CA PRO A 237 20.32 -25.22 -26.13
C PRO A 237 21.66 -24.90 -26.82
N PRO A 238 22.52 -25.90 -27.07
CA PRO A 238 23.80 -25.67 -27.72
C PRO A 238 23.60 -25.29 -29.20
N LEU A 239 24.25 -24.20 -29.59
CA LEU A 239 24.40 -23.74 -30.98
C LEU A 239 24.95 -24.89 -31.85
N ARG A 240 24.12 -25.41 -32.75
CA ARG A 240 24.58 -26.26 -33.85
C ARG A 240 25.38 -25.39 -34.82
N LYS A 241 26.69 -25.66 -34.92
CA LYS A 241 27.51 -25.20 -36.04
C LYS A 241 26.98 -25.86 -37.32
N ILE A 242 26.52 -25.04 -38.25
CA ILE A 242 26.27 -25.44 -39.63
C ILE A 242 27.65 -25.53 -40.30
N HIS A 243 27.88 -26.64 -40.99
CA HIS A 243 29.08 -26.93 -41.76
C HIS A 243 28.84 -26.61 -43.23
#